data_AF-A0A6G1J075-F1
#
_entry.id   AF-A0A6G1J075-F1
#
_cell.length_a   1.000
_cell.length_b   1.000
_cell.length_c   1.000
_cell.angle_alpha   90.00
_cell.angle_beta   90.00
_cell.angle_gamma   90.00
#
_symmetry.space_group_name_H-M   'P 1'
#
loop_
_entity.id
_entity.type
_entity.pdbx_description
1 polymer ?
#
loop_
_entity_poly.entity_id
_entity_poly.type
_entity_poly.pdbx_seq_one_letter_code
_entity_poly.pdbx_strand_id
1 'polypeptide(L)'
;MFRWYRNATRCYVYLSDVSSTASKGSEEESAPPWELKFRESRWFTRGWTLQELLAPSRVEFFSKERNRCGDKTSLKQHIHETTGIPVTALEGAALTQFSINERLSWNEHRQTKHEEDKAYSFLGIFGVYLSPIYGEGISGAFRRLHDEIDKLGRRIQELHLTDPRNDKKRIEDTKGGLLKDSYRWVLDNAEFQKWRDDGQSRLLWIKGDPGKGKTMLLCGIVDDLQKSKARADPLSFYFCQATDSRINNATAVLQGLLYMLVDQHPSLASHVRKKYDYVGKALFEDANAWVALAEIFTNVLQDPSSSSMYLIIDALDECVVGLLKLLDFVVEKSSASRVKWVVSSRNWPNIEERLANVGHRVRLSLKLNADSSVNSVAVSHDSTQLVSASDDRTVKLWDARSGECLSTLEGHSSSVNSVAFSHDSTQLVSASGDGTVKVWDACSGECLSMFEGHRNFVYSAAFSYDSTQLASASDDGTVKVWDARSGECLSTIKVEKPLRSISFDSSDRCLHTDIGVINISALPILTPALIGAKPQIPLELLIIN
;
A
#
# COMPACT_ATOMS: atom_id res chain seq x y z
N MET A 1 36.89 -9.33 4.63
CA MET A 1 37.06 -8.20 3.68
C MET A 1 35.74 -7.75 3.08
N PHE A 2 35.04 -8.59 2.32
CA PHE A 2 33.75 -8.22 1.69
C PHE A 2 32.73 -7.52 2.61
N ARG A 3 32.46 -8.05 3.81
CA ARG A 3 31.55 -7.43 4.78
C ARG A 3 31.99 -6.02 5.20
N TRP A 4 33.29 -5.80 5.32
CA TRP A 4 33.87 -4.50 5.67
C TRP A 4 33.63 -3.50 4.53
N TYR A 5 33.91 -3.91 3.29
CA TYR A 5 33.65 -3.09 2.10
C TYR A 5 32.17 -2.82 1.85
N ARG A 6 31.29 -3.79 2.13
CA ARG A 6 29.83 -3.61 2.02
C ARG A 6 29.29 -2.55 2.98
N ASN A 7 29.87 -2.46 4.17
CA ASN A 7 29.49 -1.46 5.17
C ASN A 7 30.12 -0.08 4.91
N ALA A 8 31.05 0.03 3.95
CA ALA A 8 31.67 1.30 3.62
C ALA A 8 30.68 2.20 2.87
N THR A 9 30.52 3.44 3.32
CA THR A 9 29.69 4.44 2.64
C THR A 9 30.22 4.78 1.24
N ARG A 10 31.55 4.72 1.08
CA ARG A 10 32.26 5.01 -0.18
C ARG A 10 33.62 4.33 -0.16
N CYS A 11 34.02 3.76 -1.29
CA CYS A 11 35.35 3.22 -1.52
C CYS A 11 36.09 4.08 -2.55
N TYR A 12 37.33 4.44 -2.25
CA TYR A 12 38.18 5.23 -3.15
C TYR A 12 39.30 4.34 -3.68
N VAL A 13 39.39 4.21 -4.99
CA VAL A 13 40.36 3.39 -5.70
C VAL A 13 41.36 4.31 -6.38
N TYR A 14 42.62 4.18 -5.98
CA TYR A 14 43.73 4.91 -6.58
C TYR A 14 44.46 4.04 -7.61
N LEU A 15 44.38 4.43 -8.87
CA LEU A 15 44.92 3.74 -10.03
C LEU A 15 46.28 4.33 -10.39
N SER A 16 47.34 3.78 -9.80
CA SER A 16 48.71 4.30 -9.95
C SER A 16 49.29 4.16 -11.36
N ASP A 17 48.66 3.35 -12.22
CA ASP A 17 49.03 3.10 -13.61
C ASP A 17 48.15 3.83 -14.63
N VAL A 18 47.16 4.61 -14.17
CA VAL A 18 46.29 5.40 -15.04
C VAL A 18 46.69 6.86 -14.94
N SER A 19 47.18 7.43 -16.05
CA SER A 19 47.51 8.85 -16.17
C SER A 19 46.34 9.59 -16.81
N SER A 20 46.03 10.76 -16.26
CA SER A 20 45.05 11.71 -16.83
C SER A 20 45.66 12.71 -17.81
N THR A 21 46.99 12.72 -17.95
CA THR A 21 47.70 13.62 -18.86
C THR A 21 47.83 13.00 -20.25
N ALA A 22 47.45 13.74 -21.28
CA ALA A 22 47.61 13.30 -22.67
C ALA A 22 49.09 13.06 -22.97
N SER A 23 49.39 11.87 -23.51
CA SER A 23 50.67 11.62 -24.19
C SER A 23 50.84 12.69 -25.27
N LYS A 24 51.93 13.45 -25.25
CA LYS A 24 52.28 14.40 -26.31
C LYS A 24 52.38 13.62 -27.64
N GLY A 25 51.32 13.59 -28.45
CA GLY A 25 51.38 12.96 -29.77
C GLY A 25 50.09 12.47 -30.42
N SER A 26 48.90 12.58 -29.80
CA SER A 26 47.65 12.17 -30.47
C SER A 26 46.59 13.26 -30.40
N GLU A 27 46.54 14.08 -31.44
CA GLU A 27 45.35 14.85 -31.81
C GLU A 27 44.36 13.90 -32.49
N GLU A 28 43.56 13.16 -31.71
CA GLU A 28 42.34 12.53 -32.22
C GLU A 28 41.24 12.66 -31.17
N GLU A 29 40.09 13.16 -31.61
CA GLU A 29 38.99 13.72 -30.83
C GLU A 29 38.06 12.64 -30.22
N SER A 30 38.61 11.50 -29.81
CA SER A 30 37.82 10.39 -29.28
C SER A 30 38.37 9.86 -27.97
N ALA A 31 37.57 10.00 -26.90
CA ALA A 31 37.78 9.54 -25.53
C ALA A 31 38.84 10.30 -24.68
N PRO A 32 38.61 10.50 -23.36
CA PRO A 32 39.60 11.06 -22.47
C PRO A 32 40.91 10.24 -22.46
N PRO A 33 42.09 10.88 -22.32
CA PRO A 33 43.39 10.19 -22.39
C PRO A 33 43.56 9.02 -21.41
N TRP A 34 42.81 9.03 -20.30
CA TRP A 34 42.86 8.01 -19.27
C TRP A 34 42.02 6.77 -19.58
N GLU A 35 41.06 6.83 -20.52
CA GLU A 35 40.04 5.79 -20.71
C GLU A 35 40.63 4.44 -21.14
N LEU A 36 41.55 4.47 -22.11
CA LEU A 36 42.25 3.28 -22.58
C LEU A 36 43.13 2.69 -21.47
N LYS A 37 43.85 3.55 -20.73
CA LYS A 37 44.69 3.15 -19.60
C LYS A 37 43.88 2.61 -18.41
N PHE A 38 42.66 3.08 -18.23
CA PHE A 38 41.75 2.58 -17.20
C PHE A 38 41.38 1.13 -17.43
N ARG A 39 41.01 0.77 -18.67
CA ARG A 39 40.72 -0.62 -19.08
C ARG A 39 41.93 -1.54 -18.88
N GLU A 40 43.14 -1.02 -19.06
CA GLU A 40 44.41 -1.74 -18.89
C GLU A 40 44.94 -1.76 -17.44
N SER A 41 44.24 -1.13 -16.48
CA SER A 41 44.78 -0.98 -15.13
C SER A 41 44.97 -2.32 -14.43
N ARG A 42 46.14 -2.47 -13.80
CA ARG A 42 46.48 -3.63 -12.96
C ARG A 42 45.59 -3.78 -11.72
N TRP A 43 44.78 -2.77 -11.38
CA TRP A 43 43.80 -2.94 -10.32
C TRP A 43 42.72 -3.96 -10.71
N PHE A 44 42.28 -3.97 -11.97
CA PHE A 44 41.28 -4.92 -12.47
C PHE A 44 41.83 -6.35 -12.58
N THR A 45 43.15 -6.52 -12.67
CA THR A 45 43.79 -7.82 -12.80
C THR A 45 44.10 -8.48 -11.45
N ARG A 46 43.87 -7.82 -10.31
CA ARG A 46 44.11 -8.43 -8.98
C ARG A 46 42.88 -9.19 -8.50
N GLY A 47 43.07 -10.38 -7.93
CA GLY A 47 41.93 -11.20 -7.44
C GLY A 47 41.12 -10.53 -6.33
N TRP A 48 41.79 -10.01 -5.30
CA TRP A 48 41.12 -9.41 -4.13
C TRP A 48 40.32 -8.14 -4.43
N THR A 49 40.65 -7.40 -5.49
CA THR A 49 39.94 -6.17 -5.88
C THR A 49 38.53 -6.45 -6.39
N LEU A 50 38.20 -7.72 -6.71
CA LEU A 50 36.84 -8.14 -7.04
C LEU A 50 35.86 -7.85 -5.89
N GLN A 51 36.28 -8.10 -4.65
CA GLN A 51 35.47 -7.79 -3.46
C GLN A 51 35.33 -6.28 -3.25
N GLU A 52 36.38 -5.51 -3.56
CA GLU A 52 36.43 -4.05 -3.43
C GLU A 52 35.52 -3.36 -4.45
N LEU A 53 35.36 -3.97 -5.63
CA LEU A 53 34.48 -3.48 -6.69
C LEU A 53 33.00 -3.76 -6.40
N LEU A 54 32.70 -5.00 -6.00
CA LEU A 54 31.33 -5.51 -5.91
C LEU A 54 30.66 -5.21 -4.56
N ALA A 55 31.41 -5.23 -3.46
CA ALA A 55 30.79 -5.11 -2.13
C ALA A 55 30.27 -3.70 -1.80
N PRO A 56 31.01 -2.60 -2.06
CA PRO A 56 30.54 -1.25 -1.72
C PRO A 56 29.42 -0.78 -2.65
N SER A 57 28.50 0.03 -2.12
CA SER A 57 27.48 0.71 -2.93
C SER A 57 28.07 1.76 -3.86
N ARG A 58 29.14 2.44 -3.43
CA ARG A 58 29.84 3.48 -4.21
C ARG A 58 31.34 3.22 -4.25
N VAL A 59 31.88 3.16 -5.47
CA VAL A 59 33.33 3.03 -5.72
C VAL A 59 33.73 4.15 -6.67
N GLU A 60 34.79 4.89 -6.32
CA GLU A 60 35.30 6.00 -7.13
C GLU A 60 36.74 5.78 -7.53
N PHE A 61 37.07 6.14 -8.76
CA PHE A 61 38.37 5.89 -9.35
C PHE A 61 39.13 7.20 -9.53
N PHE A 62 40.37 7.20 -9.07
CA PHE A 62 41.29 8.33 -9.15
C PHE A 62 42.56 7.90 -9.89
N SER A 63 42.97 8.72 -10.85
CA SER A 63 44.24 8.57 -11.57
C SER A 63 45.45 8.77 -10.66
N LYS A 64 46.64 8.48 -11.18
CA LYS A 64 47.93 8.75 -10.54
C LYS A 64 48.09 10.21 -10.10
N GLU A 65 47.52 11.17 -10.84
CA GLU A 65 47.55 12.60 -10.50
C GLU A 65 46.48 13.00 -9.48
N ARG A 66 45.70 12.04 -8.95
CA ARG A 66 44.54 12.25 -8.06
C ARG A 66 43.38 12.99 -8.71
N ASN A 67 43.31 13.01 -10.05
CA ASN A 67 42.13 13.46 -10.77
C ASN A 67 41.07 12.36 -10.76
N ARG A 68 39.81 12.73 -10.50
CA ARG A 68 38.66 11.82 -10.52
C ARG A 68 38.40 11.36 -11.96
N CYS A 69 38.57 10.08 -12.24
CA CYS A 69 38.25 9.49 -13.55
C CYS A 69 36.74 9.23 -13.68
N GLY A 70 36.10 8.82 -12.58
CA GLY A 70 34.68 8.52 -12.53
C GLY A 70 34.33 7.64 -11.32
N ASP A 71 33.14 7.10 -11.33
CA ASP A 71 32.64 6.14 -10.34
C ASP A 71 32.09 4.87 -11.01
N LYS A 72 31.82 3.84 -10.20
CA LYS A 72 31.30 2.55 -10.67
C LYS A 72 30.05 2.68 -11.56
N THR A 73 29.19 3.66 -11.28
CA THR A 73 27.94 3.85 -12.04
C THR A 73 28.21 4.51 -13.40
N SER A 74 29.01 5.56 -13.42
CA SER A 74 29.42 6.25 -14.67
C SER A 74 30.30 5.39 -15.57
N LEU A 75 31.12 4.50 -15.02
CA LEU A 75 32.07 3.67 -15.77
C LEU A 75 31.62 2.20 -15.91
N LYS A 76 30.34 1.90 -15.65
CA LYS A 76 29.82 0.52 -15.61
C LYS A 76 30.07 -0.26 -16.90
N GLN A 77 29.98 0.39 -18.06
CA GLN A 77 30.20 -0.24 -19.36
C GLN A 77 31.68 -0.61 -19.56
N HIS A 78 32.59 0.31 -19.24
CA HIS A 78 34.04 0.06 -19.28
C HIS A 78 34.45 -1.04 -18.32
N ILE A 79 33.90 -1.06 -17.11
CA ILE A 79 34.17 -2.10 -16.12
C ILE A 79 33.63 -3.45 -16.60
N HIS A 80 32.42 -3.50 -17.17
CA HIS A 80 31.86 -4.72 -17.76
C HIS A 80 32.77 -5.29 -18.86
N GLU A 81 33.15 -4.45 -19.82
CA GLU A 81 34.04 -4.84 -20.93
C GLU A 81 35.42 -5.31 -20.46
N THR A 82 35.91 -4.77 -19.34
CA THR A 82 37.23 -5.14 -18.78
C THR A 82 37.17 -6.41 -17.93
N THR A 83 36.07 -6.66 -17.23
CA THR A 83 36.01 -7.70 -16.17
C THR A 83 35.06 -8.85 -16.47
N GLY A 84 34.21 -8.72 -17.48
CA GLY A 84 33.13 -9.65 -17.78
C GLY A 84 31.95 -9.60 -16.78
N ILE A 85 32.03 -8.77 -15.73
CA ILE A 85 30.97 -8.65 -14.73
C ILE A 85 29.75 -7.96 -15.35
N PRO A 86 28.54 -8.55 -15.31
CA PRO A 86 27.34 -7.95 -15.88
C PRO A 86 27.07 -6.55 -15.32
N VAL A 87 26.60 -5.64 -16.20
CA VAL A 87 26.25 -4.26 -15.82
C VAL A 87 25.24 -4.23 -14.68
N THR A 88 24.28 -5.16 -14.68
CA THR A 88 23.29 -5.31 -13.60
C THR A 88 23.92 -5.62 -12.24
N ALA A 89 24.99 -6.43 -12.19
CA ALA A 89 25.73 -6.69 -10.96
C ALA A 89 26.45 -5.43 -10.45
N LEU A 90 27.03 -4.63 -11.36
CA LEU A 90 27.71 -3.37 -11.03
C LEU A 90 26.72 -2.30 -10.52
N GLU A 91 25.47 -2.34 -10.99
CA GLU A 91 24.36 -1.51 -10.52
C GLU A 91 23.80 -1.96 -9.15
N GLY A 92 24.27 -3.08 -8.60
CA GLY A 92 23.87 -3.56 -7.28
C GLY A 92 22.76 -4.61 -7.28
N ALA A 93 22.51 -5.28 -8.42
CA ALA A 93 21.67 -6.47 -8.44
C ALA A 93 22.18 -7.52 -7.44
N ALA A 94 21.26 -8.26 -6.82
CA ALA A 94 21.61 -9.32 -5.88
C ALA A 94 22.52 -10.36 -6.57
N LEU A 95 23.66 -10.68 -5.94
CA LEU A 95 24.65 -11.59 -6.52
C LEU A 95 24.11 -13.00 -6.78
N THR A 96 23.03 -13.39 -6.09
CA THR A 96 22.34 -14.68 -6.27
C THR A 96 21.55 -14.79 -7.57
N GLN A 97 21.25 -13.67 -8.24
CA GLN A 97 20.64 -13.69 -9.57
C GLN A 97 21.57 -14.29 -10.63
N PHE A 98 22.88 -14.32 -10.36
CA PHE A 98 23.89 -14.87 -11.24
C PHE A 98 24.24 -16.29 -10.82
N SER A 99 24.35 -17.18 -11.81
CA SER A 99 24.68 -18.59 -11.56
C SER A 99 26.04 -18.72 -10.85
N ILE A 100 26.25 -19.85 -10.17
CA ILE A 100 27.54 -20.11 -9.50
C ILE A 100 28.69 -20.03 -10.52
N ASN A 101 28.52 -20.66 -11.68
CA ASN A 101 29.52 -20.67 -12.75
C ASN A 101 29.79 -19.27 -13.30
N GLU A 102 28.74 -18.47 -13.51
CA GLU A 102 28.89 -17.10 -13.96
C GLU A 102 29.67 -16.26 -12.95
N ARG A 103 29.35 -16.34 -11.65
CA ARG A 103 30.11 -15.63 -10.63
C ARG A 103 31.56 -16.08 -10.55
N LEU A 104 31.84 -17.38 -10.72
CA LEU A 104 33.20 -17.90 -10.77
C LEU A 104 34.00 -17.37 -11.97
N SER A 105 33.32 -17.08 -13.10
CA SER A 105 33.99 -16.54 -14.29
C SER A 105 34.58 -15.13 -14.06
N TRP A 106 34.05 -14.35 -13.10
CA TRP A 106 34.47 -12.96 -12.83
C TRP A 106 35.91 -12.82 -12.31
N ASN A 107 36.57 -13.94 -12.01
CA ASN A 107 37.96 -14.00 -11.57
C ASN A 107 38.89 -14.72 -12.55
N GLU A 108 38.41 -15.18 -13.71
CA GLU A 108 39.21 -15.92 -14.69
C GLU A 108 40.44 -15.13 -15.17
N HIS A 109 40.27 -13.83 -15.36
CA HIS A 109 41.27 -12.93 -15.92
C HIS A 109 42.15 -12.28 -14.83
N ARG A 110 41.97 -12.68 -13.58
CA ARG A 110 42.62 -12.08 -12.42
C ARG A 110 43.75 -12.98 -11.90
N GLN A 111 44.77 -12.32 -11.36
CA GLN A 111 45.97 -12.88 -10.79
C GLN A 111 46.02 -12.63 -9.29
N THR A 112 46.56 -13.61 -8.57
CA THR A 112 46.71 -13.58 -7.12
C THR A 112 48.14 -13.97 -6.75
N LYS A 113 48.60 -13.51 -5.58
CA LYS A 113 49.95 -13.81 -5.08
C LYS A 113 50.10 -15.29 -4.71
N HIS A 114 49.10 -15.83 -4.03
CA HIS A 114 48.96 -17.25 -3.74
C HIS A 114 47.91 -17.82 -4.69
N GLU A 115 48.10 -19.04 -5.20
CA GLU A 115 47.15 -19.63 -6.14
C GLU A 115 45.79 -19.93 -5.48
N GLU A 116 45.79 -20.23 -4.18
CA GLU A 116 44.59 -20.49 -3.38
C GLU A 116 43.72 -19.24 -3.20
N ASP A 117 44.30 -18.04 -3.29
CA ASP A 117 43.56 -16.77 -3.23
C ASP A 117 42.59 -16.62 -4.41
N LYS A 118 42.78 -17.38 -5.51
CA LYS A 118 41.78 -17.45 -6.58
C LYS A 118 40.44 -17.99 -6.07
N ALA A 119 40.45 -18.90 -5.09
CA ALA A 119 39.25 -19.35 -4.41
C ALA A 119 38.86 -18.40 -3.26
N TYR A 120 39.81 -17.97 -2.42
CA TYR A 120 39.48 -17.17 -1.24
C TYR A 120 39.00 -15.73 -1.54
N SER A 121 39.33 -15.20 -2.70
CA SER A 121 38.75 -13.95 -3.20
C SER A 121 37.23 -14.04 -3.44
N PHE A 122 36.65 -15.24 -3.53
CA PHE A 122 35.21 -15.45 -3.71
C PHE A 122 34.38 -15.57 -2.44
N LEU A 123 34.99 -15.69 -1.26
CA LEU A 123 34.27 -15.98 -0.01
C LEU A 123 33.10 -15.01 0.23
N GLY A 124 33.34 -13.71 0.01
CA GLY A 124 32.32 -12.68 0.16
C GLY A 124 31.23 -12.70 -0.91
N ILE A 125 31.57 -13.10 -2.13
CA ILE A 125 30.68 -13.14 -3.30
C ILE A 125 29.66 -14.27 -3.17
N PHE A 126 30.06 -15.37 -2.52
CA PHE A 126 29.16 -16.49 -2.19
C PHE A 126 28.60 -16.44 -0.77
N GLY A 127 28.99 -15.47 0.06
CA GLY A 127 28.54 -15.39 1.45
C GLY A 127 29.02 -16.56 2.33
N VAL A 128 30.14 -17.18 1.96
CA VAL A 128 30.75 -18.29 2.69
C VAL A 128 31.94 -17.81 3.52
N TYR A 129 32.32 -18.61 4.51
CA TYR A 129 33.47 -18.31 5.38
C TYR A 129 34.38 -19.52 5.42
N LEU A 130 35.65 -19.32 5.08
CA LEU A 130 36.69 -20.33 5.14
C LEU A 130 37.95 -19.69 5.72
N SER A 131 38.63 -20.42 6.61
CA SER A 131 39.99 -20.06 7.02
C SER A 131 40.97 -20.43 5.89
N PRO A 132 41.82 -19.50 5.42
CA PRO A 132 42.81 -19.79 4.39
C PRO A 132 43.81 -20.86 4.84
N ILE A 133 44.08 -21.85 3.99
CA ILE A 133 45.13 -22.85 4.17
C ILE A 133 46.05 -22.76 2.95
N TYR A 134 47.18 -22.08 3.11
CA TYR A 134 48.19 -21.98 2.05
C TYR A 134 49.01 -23.28 1.98
N GLY A 135 49.25 -23.77 0.77
CA GLY A 135 49.91 -25.05 0.50
C GLY A 135 48.95 -26.22 0.25
N GLU A 136 47.63 -26.01 0.32
CA GLU A 136 46.64 -27.03 -0.08
C GLU A 136 46.43 -27.10 -1.60
N GLY A 137 46.97 -26.12 -2.32
CA GLY A 137 46.88 -25.97 -3.75
C GLY A 137 45.53 -25.43 -4.24
N ILE A 138 45.51 -24.89 -5.45
CA ILE A 138 44.31 -24.26 -6.04
C ILE A 138 43.09 -25.18 -6.04
N SER A 139 43.27 -26.46 -6.41
CA SER A 139 42.20 -27.45 -6.47
C SER A 139 41.62 -27.79 -5.09
N GLY A 140 42.46 -27.79 -4.05
CA GLY A 140 42.03 -28.00 -2.66
C GLY A 140 41.18 -26.84 -2.15
N ALA A 141 41.64 -25.61 -2.41
CA ALA A 141 40.94 -24.40 -2.03
C ALA A 141 39.57 -24.27 -2.73
N PHE A 142 39.50 -24.54 -4.04
CA PHE A 142 38.21 -24.54 -4.77
C PHE A 142 37.28 -25.66 -4.31
N ARG A 143 37.79 -26.86 -4.00
CA ARG A 143 36.95 -27.94 -3.45
C ARG A 143 36.26 -27.51 -2.16
N ARG A 144 37.02 -26.94 -1.22
CA ARG A 144 36.46 -26.43 0.05
C ARG A 144 35.49 -25.28 -0.17
N LEU A 145 35.76 -24.40 -1.13
CA LEU A 145 34.84 -23.33 -1.52
C LEU A 145 33.51 -23.91 -2.01
N HIS A 146 33.55 -24.87 -2.94
CA HIS A 146 32.35 -25.55 -3.45
C HIS A 146 31.61 -26.29 -2.35
N ASP A 147 32.31 -27.03 -1.49
CA ASP A 147 31.68 -27.74 -0.37
C ASP A 147 30.90 -26.79 0.55
N GLU A 148 31.44 -25.60 0.84
CA GLU A 148 30.74 -24.60 1.65
C GLU A 148 29.58 -23.92 0.90
N ILE A 149 29.71 -23.69 -0.40
CA ILE A 149 28.61 -23.20 -1.24
C ILE A 149 27.46 -24.20 -1.24
N ASP A 150 27.76 -25.49 -1.41
CA ASP A 150 26.76 -26.56 -1.45
C ASP A 150 26.11 -26.77 -0.08
N LYS A 151 26.89 -26.72 1.01
CA LYS A 151 26.34 -26.76 2.38
C LYS A 151 25.40 -25.58 2.62
N LEU A 152 25.79 -24.38 2.20
CA LEU A 152 24.95 -23.20 2.33
C LEU A 152 23.65 -23.34 1.51
N GLY A 153 23.76 -23.82 0.27
CA GLY A 153 22.62 -24.10 -0.60
C GLY A 153 21.63 -25.08 0.02
N ARG A 154 22.12 -26.22 0.53
CA ARG A 154 21.28 -27.21 1.23
C ARG A 154 20.57 -26.61 2.45
N ARG A 155 21.26 -25.81 3.26
CA ARG A 155 20.66 -25.14 4.43
C ARG A 155 19.58 -24.13 4.06
N ILE A 156 19.80 -23.36 2.99
CA ILE A 156 18.80 -22.43 2.48
C ILE A 156 17.60 -23.18 1.89
N GLN A 157 17.81 -24.33 1.25
CA GLN A 157 16.72 -25.21 0.82
C GLN A 157 15.93 -25.81 2.00
N GLU A 158 16.55 -26.00 3.17
CA GLU A 158 15.85 -26.47 4.36
C GLU A 158 15.02 -25.39 5.07
N LEU A 159 15.30 -24.10 4.85
CA LEU A 159 14.40 -23.00 5.24
C LEU A 159 13.08 -23.03 4.45
N HIS A 160 13.04 -23.75 3.34
CA HIS A 160 12.04 -23.61 2.29
C HIS A 160 11.02 -24.76 2.32
N LEU A 161 9.81 -24.45 2.81
CA LEU A 161 8.62 -25.27 2.57
C LEU A 161 8.00 -24.96 1.19
N THR A 162 7.96 -23.68 0.82
CA THR A 162 7.57 -23.15 -0.51
C THR A 162 8.38 -21.89 -0.84
N ASP A 163 8.49 -21.54 -2.12
CA ASP A 163 9.07 -20.27 -2.57
C ASP A 163 7.93 -19.27 -2.76
N PRO A 164 7.85 -18.19 -1.96
CA PRO A 164 6.77 -17.22 -2.08
C PRO A 164 6.65 -16.59 -3.47
N ARG A 165 7.72 -16.56 -4.27
CA ARG A 165 7.71 -16.10 -5.67
C ARG A 165 6.91 -17.03 -6.57
N ASN A 166 7.05 -18.35 -6.36
CA ASN A 166 6.26 -19.36 -7.07
C ASN A 166 4.81 -19.32 -6.61
N ASP A 167 4.57 -19.08 -5.32
CA ASP A 167 3.21 -18.90 -4.78
C ASP A 167 2.53 -17.68 -5.41
N LYS A 168 3.21 -16.52 -5.49
CA LYS A 168 2.71 -15.34 -6.20
C LYS A 168 2.33 -15.66 -7.65
N LYS A 169 3.24 -16.31 -8.40
CA LYS A 169 3.01 -16.66 -9.80
C LYS A 169 1.81 -17.60 -9.96
N ARG A 170 1.72 -18.65 -9.14
CA ARG A 170 0.58 -19.56 -9.11
C ARG A 170 -0.73 -18.83 -8.81
N ILE A 171 -0.72 -17.90 -7.86
CA ILE A 171 -1.90 -17.13 -7.48
C ILE A 171 -2.36 -16.22 -8.63
N GLU A 172 -1.43 -15.58 -9.33
CA GLU A 172 -1.73 -14.77 -10.52
C GLU A 172 -2.33 -15.63 -11.62
N ASP A 173 -1.69 -16.75 -11.97
CA ASP A 173 -2.15 -17.66 -13.01
C ASP A 173 -3.56 -18.20 -12.70
N THR A 174 -3.81 -18.56 -11.43
CA THR A 174 -5.11 -19.08 -10.99
C THR A 174 -6.22 -18.02 -11.04
N LYS A 175 -5.89 -16.74 -10.87
CA LYS A 175 -6.85 -15.62 -10.86
C LYS A 175 -6.99 -14.91 -12.20
N GLY A 176 -6.46 -15.48 -13.28
CA GLY A 176 -6.56 -14.93 -14.64
C GLY A 176 -5.51 -13.85 -14.98
N GLY A 177 -4.44 -13.77 -14.19
CA GLY A 177 -3.36 -12.81 -14.34
C GLY A 177 -3.58 -11.50 -13.55
N LEU A 178 -2.52 -10.71 -13.44
CA LEU A 178 -2.56 -9.40 -12.81
C LEU A 178 -2.89 -8.31 -13.83
N LEU A 179 -4.03 -7.64 -13.65
CA LEU A 179 -4.40 -6.46 -14.45
C LEU A 179 -3.61 -5.25 -13.97
N LYS A 180 -2.64 -4.78 -14.78
CA LYS A 180 -1.70 -3.73 -14.35
C LYS A 180 -2.35 -2.41 -13.92
N ASP A 181 -3.52 -2.09 -14.46
CA ASP A 181 -4.24 -0.86 -14.14
C ASP A 181 -5.05 -0.95 -12.85
N SER A 182 -5.38 -2.16 -12.39
CA SER A 182 -6.32 -2.35 -11.28
C SER A 182 -5.77 -1.97 -9.90
N TYR A 183 -4.44 -1.84 -9.78
CA TYR A 183 -3.77 -1.46 -8.52
C TYR A 183 -3.18 -0.04 -8.54
N ARG A 184 -3.20 0.65 -9.70
CA ARG A 184 -2.60 1.99 -9.85
C ARG A 184 -3.20 3.01 -8.90
N TRP A 185 -4.52 2.94 -8.70
CA TRP A 185 -5.23 3.82 -7.78
C TRP A 185 -4.68 3.76 -6.33
N VAL A 186 -4.11 2.62 -5.89
CA VAL A 186 -3.47 2.53 -4.57
C VAL A 186 -2.14 3.24 -4.54
N LEU A 187 -1.38 3.24 -5.64
CA LEU A 187 -0.12 3.98 -5.70
C LEU A 187 -0.35 5.50 -5.62
N ASP A 188 -1.50 5.95 -6.09
CA ASP A 188 -1.95 7.35 -6.03
C ASP A 188 -2.74 7.68 -4.74
N ASN A 189 -3.07 6.67 -3.94
CA ASN A 189 -3.82 6.87 -2.69
C ASN A 189 -2.95 7.59 -1.64
N ALA A 190 -3.51 8.64 -1.03
CA ALA A 190 -2.80 9.48 -0.07
C ALA A 190 -2.29 8.70 1.17
N GLU A 191 -3.02 7.68 1.61
CA GLU A 191 -2.63 6.83 2.75
C GLU A 191 -1.42 5.97 2.35
N PHE A 192 -1.46 5.34 1.17
CA PHE A 192 -0.32 4.58 0.65
C PHE A 192 0.93 5.45 0.46
N GLN A 193 0.77 6.64 -0.15
CA GLN A 193 1.86 7.59 -0.33
C GLN A 193 2.42 8.07 1.00
N LYS A 194 1.55 8.40 1.96
CA LYS A 194 1.97 8.72 3.34
C LYS A 194 2.78 7.58 3.93
N TRP A 195 2.30 6.34 3.87
CA TRP A 195 3.08 5.20 4.37
C TRP A 195 4.41 5.04 3.64
N ARG A 196 4.45 5.21 2.32
CA ARG A 196 5.66 4.99 1.50
C ARG A 196 6.72 6.06 1.75
N ASP A 197 6.31 7.31 1.91
CA ASP A 197 7.20 8.46 1.89
C ASP A 197 7.52 8.99 3.31
N ASP A 198 6.62 8.77 4.29
CA ASP A 198 6.88 9.11 5.69
C ASP A 198 7.90 8.15 6.33
N GLY A 199 8.84 8.73 7.06
CA GLY A 199 9.83 8.01 7.85
C GLY A 199 9.30 7.48 9.18
N GLN A 200 8.14 7.93 9.66
CA GLN A 200 7.55 7.41 10.92
C GLN A 200 6.52 6.30 10.66
N SER A 201 5.85 6.32 9.52
CA SER A 201 4.88 5.28 9.14
C SER A 201 5.58 3.97 8.80
N ARG A 202 5.41 2.96 9.66
CA ARG A 202 6.11 1.66 9.54
C ARG A 202 5.24 0.50 9.10
N LEU A 203 3.93 0.58 9.32
CA LEU A 203 2.98 -0.47 9.00
C LEU A 203 1.83 0.10 8.18
N LEU A 204 1.62 -0.49 7.00
CA LEU A 204 0.41 -0.33 6.20
C LEU A 204 -0.47 -1.57 6.38
N TRP A 205 -1.69 -1.37 6.86
CA TRP A 205 -2.70 -2.42 6.92
C TRP A 205 -3.76 -2.22 5.84
N ILE A 206 -3.79 -3.14 4.87
CA ILE A 206 -4.80 -3.20 3.81
C ILE A 206 -5.91 -4.15 4.26
N LYS A 207 -7.05 -3.60 4.65
CA LYS A 207 -8.17 -4.40 5.15
C LYS A 207 -9.37 -4.41 4.22
N GLY A 208 -10.09 -5.51 4.15
CA GLY A 208 -11.25 -5.63 3.29
C GLY A 208 -11.92 -6.99 3.38
N ASP A 209 -13.19 -7.06 2.99
CA ASP A 209 -13.95 -8.31 3.01
C ASP A 209 -13.48 -9.30 1.93
N PRO A 210 -13.91 -10.57 1.97
CA PRO A 210 -13.61 -11.55 0.92
C PRO A 210 -14.01 -11.02 -0.47
N GLY A 211 -13.24 -11.37 -1.50
CA GLY A 211 -13.53 -10.98 -2.88
C GLY A 211 -13.17 -9.54 -3.27
N LYS A 212 -12.72 -8.68 -2.35
CA LYS A 212 -12.36 -7.27 -2.65
C LYS A 212 -11.00 -7.07 -3.35
N GLY A 213 -10.40 -8.13 -3.89
CA GLY A 213 -9.14 -8.02 -4.65
C GLY A 213 -7.85 -7.80 -3.85
N LYS A 214 -7.85 -7.90 -2.50
CA LYS A 214 -6.66 -7.71 -1.63
C LYS A 214 -5.38 -8.37 -2.16
N THR A 215 -5.42 -9.67 -2.42
CA THR A 215 -4.25 -10.42 -2.89
C THR A 215 -3.71 -9.90 -4.22
N MET A 216 -4.58 -9.63 -5.20
CA MET A 216 -4.16 -9.09 -6.50
C MET A 216 -3.60 -7.67 -6.36
N LEU A 217 -4.17 -6.87 -5.45
CA LEU A 217 -3.63 -5.58 -5.11
C LEU A 217 -2.22 -5.69 -4.52
N LEU A 218 -1.99 -6.62 -3.58
CA LEU A 218 -0.67 -6.85 -3.01
C LEU A 218 0.33 -7.37 -4.05
N CYS A 219 -0.08 -8.21 -5.00
CA CYS A 219 0.76 -8.59 -6.14
C CYS A 219 1.21 -7.36 -6.95
N GLY A 220 0.30 -6.41 -7.18
CA GLY A 220 0.62 -5.14 -7.86
C GLY A 220 1.58 -4.25 -7.08
N ILE A 221 1.40 -4.13 -5.76
CA ILE A 221 2.33 -3.40 -4.88
C ILE A 221 3.72 -4.06 -4.91
N VAL A 222 3.79 -5.40 -4.86
CA VAL A 222 5.05 -6.14 -4.99
C VAL A 222 5.73 -5.81 -6.32
N ASP A 223 5.01 -5.87 -7.43
CA ASP A 223 5.53 -5.53 -8.77
C ASP A 223 6.06 -4.10 -8.86
N ASP A 224 5.38 -3.14 -8.22
CA ASP A 224 5.79 -1.73 -8.20
C ASP A 224 7.07 -1.54 -7.38
N LEU A 225 7.11 -2.09 -6.17
CA LEU A 225 8.28 -2.03 -5.29
C LEU A 225 9.51 -2.72 -5.90
N GLN A 226 9.32 -3.81 -6.65
CA GLN A 226 10.40 -4.48 -7.40
C GLN A 226 10.92 -3.63 -8.57
N LYS A 227 10.05 -2.86 -9.24
CA LYS A 227 10.44 -1.99 -10.37
C LYS A 227 11.16 -0.73 -9.93
N SER A 228 10.91 -0.26 -8.71
CA SER A 228 11.60 0.85 -8.06
C SER A 228 13.09 0.52 -7.80
N LYS A 229 13.88 0.39 -8.88
CA LYS A 229 15.33 0.12 -8.87
C LYS A 229 16.17 1.24 -8.24
N ALA A 230 15.55 2.34 -7.81
CA ALA A 230 16.25 3.49 -7.23
C ALA A 230 16.89 3.18 -5.86
N ARG A 231 16.43 2.13 -5.17
CA ARG A 231 17.03 1.62 -3.93
C ARG A 231 17.06 0.10 -3.99
N ALA A 232 18.25 -0.49 -3.84
CA ALA A 232 18.43 -1.94 -3.72
C ALA A 232 17.96 -2.48 -2.36
N ASP A 233 16.80 -2.01 -1.90
CA ASP A 233 16.20 -2.36 -0.63
C ASP A 233 15.54 -3.75 -0.77
N PRO A 234 15.90 -4.73 0.06
CA PRO A 234 15.32 -6.06 -0.05
C PRO A 234 13.81 -6.04 0.18
N LEU A 235 13.11 -6.79 -0.67
CA LEU A 235 11.67 -6.96 -0.61
C LEU A 235 11.37 -8.44 -0.37
N SER A 236 10.74 -8.73 0.76
CA SER A 236 10.30 -10.08 1.10
C SER A 236 8.77 -10.10 1.25
N PHE A 237 8.13 -11.10 0.70
CA PHE A 237 6.68 -11.22 0.72
C PHE A 237 6.23 -12.65 0.96
N TYR A 238 5.04 -12.82 1.53
CA TYR A 238 4.45 -14.11 1.79
C TYR A 238 2.93 -14.06 1.59
N PHE A 239 2.35 -15.12 1.01
CA PHE A 239 0.93 -15.23 0.73
C PHE A 239 0.35 -16.39 1.52
N CYS A 240 -0.34 -16.10 2.62
CA CYS A 240 -1.02 -17.13 3.40
C CYS A 240 -2.17 -17.74 2.57
N GLN A 241 -2.37 -19.06 2.70
CA GLN A 241 -3.51 -19.76 2.09
C GLN A 241 -4.12 -20.75 3.06
N ALA A 242 -5.33 -20.48 3.55
CA ALA A 242 -5.95 -21.27 4.62
C ALA A 242 -6.10 -22.76 4.24
N THR A 243 -6.30 -23.04 2.95
CA THR A 243 -6.49 -24.38 2.40
C THR A 243 -5.21 -25.18 2.23
N ASP A 244 -4.03 -24.57 2.37
CA ASP A 244 -2.75 -25.25 2.23
C ASP A 244 -2.01 -25.25 3.58
N SER A 245 -1.98 -26.41 4.23
CA SER A 245 -1.37 -26.60 5.56
C SER A 245 0.13 -26.26 5.61
N ARG A 246 0.79 -26.22 4.46
CA ARG A 246 2.20 -25.85 4.35
C ARG A 246 2.42 -24.35 4.55
N ILE A 247 1.42 -23.52 4.21
CA ILE A 247 1.55 -22.06 4.15
C ILE A 247 0.46 -21.30 4.93
N ASN A 248 -0.18 -21.97 5.89
CA ASN A 248 -1.23 -21.41 6.74
C ASN A 248 -0.81 -21.29 8.22
N ASN A 249 0.48 -21.25 8.52
CA ASN A 249 0.98 -21.16 9.88
C ASN A 249 2.07 -20.09 10.04
N ALA A 250 2.17 -19.53 11.24
CA ALA A 250 3.05 -18.41 11.54
C ALA A 250 4.54 -18.75 11.30
N THR A 251 4.96 -19.98 11.60
CA THR A 251 6.33 -20.45 11.38
C THR A 251 6.68 -20.41 9.90
N ALA A 252 5.78 -20.90 9.03
CA ALA A 252 5.96 -20.89 7.58
C ALA A 252 6.04 -19.46 7.01
N VAL A 253 5.27 -18.51 7.57
CA VAL A 253 5.37 -17.09 7.20
C VAL A 253 6.78 -16.57 7.46
N LEU A 254 7.32 -16.76 8.67
CA LEU A 254 8.69 -16.30 8.98
C LEU A 254 9.75 -17.04 8.16
N GLN A 255 9.58 -18.33 7.92
CA GLN A 255 10.47 -19.12 7.07
C GLN A 255 10.52 -18.60 5.64
N GLY A 256 9.36 -18.39 5.00
CA GLY A 256 9.28 -17.88 3.64
C GLY A 256 9.84 -16.46 3.53
N LEU A 257 9.52 -15.60 4.50
CA LEU A 257 10.09 -14.25 4.52
C LEU A 257 11.62 -14.27 4.69
N LEU A 258 12.13 -15.12 5.58
CA LEU A 258 13.56 -15.24 5.86
C LEU A 258 14.31 -15.82 4.67
N TYR A 259 13.74 -16.85 4.04
CA TYR A 259 14.26 -17.47 2.83
C TYR A 259 14.47 -16.42 1.74
N MET A 260 13.46 -15.58 1.45
CA MET A 260 13.59 -14.52 0.45
C MET A 260 14.66 -13.49 0.80
N LEU A 261 14.77 -13.09 2.07
CA LEU A 261 15.79 -12.12 2.52
C LEU A 261 17.20 -12.70 2.37
N VAL A 262 17.39 -13.96 2.76
CA VAL A 262 18.68 -14.66 2.67
C VAL A 262 19.05 -14.92 1.20
N ASP A 263 18.08 -15.27 0.37
CA ASP A 263 18.28 -15.46 -1.07
C ASP A 263 18.69 -14.15 -1.76
N GLN A 264 18.08 -13.01 -1.41
CA GLN A 264 18.49 -11.70 -1.94
C GLN A 264 19.83 -11.21 -1.37
N HIS A 265 20.13 -11.55 -0.11
CA HIS A 265 21.35 -11.14 0.58
C HIS A 265 22.00 -12.30 1.34
N PRO A 266 22.88 -13.08 0.68
CA PRO A 266 23.55 -14.24 1.29
C PRO A 266 24.33 -13.96 2.57
N SER A 267 24.75 -12.71 2.81
CA SER A 267 25.40 -12.33 4.08
C SER A 267 24.51 -12.56 5.31
N LEU A 268 23.18 -12.45 5.15
CA LEU A 268 22.21 -12.67 6.21
C LEU A 268 22.13 -14.15 6.61
N ALA A 269 22.56 -15.06 5.74
CA ALA A 269 22.65 -16.48 6.06
C ALA A 269 23.57 -16.76 7.26
N SER A 270 24.49 -15.84 7.59
CA SER A 270 25.33 -15.96 8.78
C SER A 270 24.52 -15.98 10.08
N HIS A 271 23.37 -15.29 10.15
CA HIS A 271 22.47 -15.33 11.32
C HIS A 271 21.75 -16.65 11.47
N VAL A 272 21.34 -17.23 10.33
CA VAL A 272 20.74 -18.57 10.30
C VAL A 272 21.79 -19.62 10.70
N ARG A 273 23.00 -19.51 10.15
CA ARG A 273 24.12 -20.43 10.39
C ARG A 273 24.45 -20.57 11.87
N LYS A 274 24.55 -19.46 12.60
CA LYS A 274 24.92 -19.46 14.03
C LYS A 274 24.06 -20.39 14.87
N LYS A 275 22.75 -20.47 14.57
CA LYS A 275 21.82 -21.35 15.29
C LYS A 275 21.70 -22.72 14.64
N TYR A 276 21.69 -22.77 13.32
CA TYR A 276 21.57 -24.00 12.57
C TYR A 276 22.74 -24.96 12.82
N ASP A 277 23.96 -24.46 12.98
CA ASP A 277 25.14 -25.31 13.24
C ASP A 277 25.02 -26.11 14.55
N TYR A 278 24.18 -25.67 15.50
CA TYR A 278 23.94 -26.36 16.77
C TYR A 278 22.69 -27.26 16.74
N VAL A 279 21.60 -26.79 16.14
CA VAL A 279 20.27 -27.46 16.20
C VAL A 279 19.98 -28.30 14.94
N GLY A 280 20.63 -28.02 13.82
CA GLY A 280 20.38 -28.66 12.53
C GLY A 280 18.95 -28.44 12.03
N LYS A 281 18.43 -29.40 11.27
CA LYS A 281 17.09 -29.36 10.65
C LYS A 281 15.94 -29.22 11.66
N ALA A 282 16.14 -29.65 12.91
CA ALA A 282 15.16 -29.50 13.98
C ALA A 282 14.81 -28.03 14.27
N LEU A 283 15.71 -27.08 13.93
CA LEU A 283 15.49 -25.64 14.06
C LEU A 283 14.20 -25.14 13.38
N PHE A 284 13.77 -25.86 12.34
CA PHE A 284 12.66 -25.48 11.47
C PHE A 284 11.43 -26.38 11.63
N GLU A 285 11.55 -27.50 12.34
CA GLU A 285 10.52 -28.55 12.41
C GLU A 285 10.05 -28.85 13.85
N ASP A 286 10.81 -28.42 14.87
CA ASP A 286 10.50 -28.72 16.26
C ASP A 286 9.40 -27.81 16.86
N ALA A 287 8.91 -28.18 18.06
CA ALA A 287 7.89 -27.42 18.78
C ALA A 287 8.33 -25.98 19.15
N ASN A 288 9.63 -25.72 19.16
CA ASN A 288 10.26 -24.44 19.47
C ASN A 288 10.67 -23.66 18.21
N ALA A 289 10.37 -24.16 17.00
CA ALA A 289 10.81 -23.58 15.73
C ALA A 289 10.42 -22.10 15.63
N TRP A 290 9.22 -21.75 16.09
CA TRP A 290 8.77 -20.35 16.16
C TRP A 290 9.74 -19.46 16.95
N VAL A 291 10.13 -19.88 18.17
CA VAL A 291 10.99 -19.08 19.05
C VAL A 291 12.36 -18.89 18.40
N ALA A 292 12.91 -19.98 17.86
CA ALA A 292 14.22 -19.95 17.22
C ALA A 292 14.22 -19.06 15.97
N LEU A 293 13.20 -19.19 15.12
CA LEU A 293 13.02 -18.39 13.91
C LEU A 293 12.75 -16.93 14.21
N ALA A 294 11.89 -16.61 15.18
CA ALA A 294 11.62 -15.24 15.59
C ALA A 294 12.89 -14.52 16.06
N GLU A 295 13.77 -15.21 16.79
CA GLU A 295 15.05 -14.64 17.22
C GLU A 295 16.02 -14.46 16.04
N ILE A 296 16.13 -15.44 15.14
CA ILE A 296 16.95 -15.32 13.91
C ILE A 296 16.47 -14.13 13.07
N PHE A 297 15.16 -14.04 12.85
CA PHE A 297 14.55 -12.97 12.09
C PHE A 297 14.79 -11.62 12.75
N THR A 298 14.68 -11.54 14.09
CA THR A 298 15.01 -10.32 14.84
C THR A 298 16.46 -9.90 14.62
N ASN A 299 17.41 -10.83 14.68
CA ASN A 299 18.82 -10.56 14.42
C ASN A 299 19.07 -10.08 12.98
N VAL A 300 18.32 -10.62 12.01
CA VAL A 300 18.35 -10.18 10.62
C VAL A 300 17.85 -8.74 10.48
N LEU A 301 16.72 -8.40 11.10
CA LEU A 301 16.14 -7.04 11.07
C LEU A 301 17.01 -6.01 11.80
N GLN A 302 17.82 -6.45 12.77
CA GLN A 302 18.75 -5.60 13.52
C GLN A 302 20.16 -5.57 12.91
N ASP A 303 20.43 -6.29 11.82
CA ASP A 303 21.77 -6.32 11.24
C ASP A 303 22.17 -4.90 10.77
N PRO A 304 23.27 -4.31 11.28
CA PRO A 304 23.67 -2.95 10.92
C PRO A 304 23.96 -2.75 9.43
N SER A 305 24.31 -3.83 8.73
CA SER A 305 24.62 -3.86 7.29
C SER A 305 23.38 -3.93 6.39
N SER A 306 22.18 -4.06 6.98
CA SER A 306 20.92 -4.01 6.25
C SER A 306 20.53 -2.58 5.86
N SER A 307 20.12 -2.40 4.60
CA SER A 307 19.45 -1.17 4.16
C SER A 307 17.99 -1.16 4.63
N SER A 308 17.18 -0.21 4.14
CA SER A 308 15.75 -0.27 4.39
C SER A 308 15.18 -1.54 3.76
N MET A 309 14.16 -2.14 4.35
CA MET A 309 13.57 -3.39 3.87
C MET A 309 12.06 -3.30 3.81
N TYR A 310 11.45 -3.95 2.83
CA TYR A 310 10.00 -4.08 2.70
C TYR A 310 9.59 -5.52 3.01
N LEU A 311 8.65 -5.68 3.95
CA LEU A 311 8.09 -6.97 4.33
C LEU A 311 6.59 -6.98 4.09
N ILE A 312 6.10 -7.96 3.34
CA ILE A 312 4.70 -8.04 2.94
C ILE A 312 4.10 -9.38 3.37
N ILE A 313 2.95 -9.35 4.05
CA ILE A 313 2.18 -10.56 4.36
C ILE A 313 0.75 -10.39 3.86
N ASP A 314 0.37 -11.15 2.84
CA ASP A 314 -1.01 -11.21 2.36
C ASP A 314 -1.82 -12.22 3.19
N ALA A 315 -3.09 -11.88 3.40
CA ALA A 315 -4.10 -12.72 4.01
C ALA A 315 -3.70 -13.24 5.40
N LEU A 316 -3.32 -12.35 6.32
CA LEU A 316 -3.01 -12.72 7.71
C LEU A 316 -4.14 -13.54 8.37
N ASP A 317 -5.40 -13.25 8.03
CA ASP A 317 -6.56 -14.01 8.53
C ASP A 317 -6.59 -15.48 8.07
N GLU A 318 -5.81 -15.84 7.05
CA GLU A 318 -5.66 -17.21 6.56
C GLU A 318 -4.53 -17.98 7.28
N CYS A 319 -3.81 -17.35 8.21
CA CYS A 319 -2.89 -18.03 9.13
C CYS A 319 -3.69 -18.74 10.24
N VAL A 320 -3.93 -20.03 10.08
CA VAL A 320 -4.71 -20.87 11.01
C VAL A 320 -3.94 -21.13 12.32
N VAL A 321 -2.63 -21.42 12.24
CA VAL A 321 -1.83 -21.78 13.42
C VAL A 321 -0.87 -20.66 13.78
N GLY A 322 -1.01 -20.12 15.00
CA GLY A 322 -0.07 -19.12 15.54
C GLY A 322 -0.32 -17.67 15.13
N LEU A 323 -1.49 -17.33 14.60
CA LEU A 323 -1.84 -15.96 14.17
C LEU A 323 -1.52 -14.89 15.22
N LEU A 324 -1.90 -15.11 16.48
CA LEU A 324 -1.65 -14.13 17.55
C LEU A 324 -0.14 -13.90 17.76
N LYS A 325 0.68 -14.96 17.70
CA LYS A 325 2.14 -14.84 17.80
C LYS A 325 2.70 -14.05 16.62
N LEU A 326 2.17 -14.27 15.42
CA LEU A 326 2.56 -13.54 14.22
C LEU A 326 2.19 -12.06 14.31
N LEU A 327 0.97 -11.74 14.76
CA LEU A 327 0.53 -10.35 14.95
C LEU A 327 1.39 -9.64 15.99
N ASP A 328 1.62 -10.25 17.16
CA ASP A 328 2.45 -9.67 18.21
C ASP A 328 3.88 -9.43 17.70
N PHE A 329 4.44 -10.36 16.92
CA PHE A 329 5.74 -10.19 16.29
C PHE A 329 5.76 -9.02 15.29
N VAL A 330 4.77 -8.93 14.39
CA VAL A 330 4.68 -7.82 13.41
C VAL A 330 4.57 -6.49 14.15
N VAL A 331 3.75 -6.40 15.19
CA VAL A 331 3.59 -5.18 16.01
C VAL A 331 4.90 -4.80 16.69
N GLU A 332 5.57 -5.75 17.35
CA GLU A 332 6.85 -5.53 18.03
C GLU A 332 7.93 -5.05 17.04
N LYS A 333 8.04 -5.72 15.89
CA LYS A 333 9.07 -5.41 14.88
C LYS A 333 8.69 -4.27 13.94
N SER A 334 7.47 -3.75 14.00
CA SER A 334 7.09 -2.51 13.32
C SER A 334 7.75 -1.27 13.93
N SER A 335 8.29 -1.37 15.15
CA SER A 335 9.06 -0.29 15.77
C SER A 335 10.50 -0.18 15.22
N ALA A 336 10.93 -1.11 14.37
CA ALA A 336 12.26 -1.10 13.78
C ALA A 336 12.39 0.02 12.72
N SER A 337 13.39 0.89 12.88
CA SER A 337 13.54 2.13 12.08
C SER A 337 13.84 1.92 10.59
N ARG A 338 14.14 0.69 10.16
CA ARG A 338 14.53 0.36 8.77
C ARG A 338 13.56 -0.57 8.06
N VAL A 339 12.46 -0.95 8.69
CA VAL A 339 11.53 -1.94 8.12
C VAL A 339 10.20 -1.26 7.81
N LYS A 340 9.69 -1.48 6.60
CA LYS A 340 8.32 -1.12 6.22
C LYS A 340 7.50 -2.37 5.98
N TRP A 341 6.44 -2.51 6.76
CA TRP A 341 5.51 -3.63 6.70
C TRP A 341 4.28 -3.27 5.88
N VAL A 342 3.83 -4.18 5.02
CA VAL A 342 2.50 -4.18 4.42
C VAL A 342 1.81 -5.47 4.80
N VAL A 343 0.65 -5.38 5.43
CA VAL A 343 -0.13 -6.57 5.78
C VAL A 343 -1.53 -6.45 5.23
N SER A 344 -2.08 -7.56 4.73
CA SER A 344 -3.48 -7.63 4.32
C SER A 344 -4.26 -8.60 5.20
N SER A 345 -5.52 -8.28 5.48
CA SER A 345 -6.42 -9.20 6.17
C SER A 345 -7.90 -8.87 5.96
N ARG A 346 -8.78 -9.78 6.41
CA ARG A 346 -10.18 -9.46 6.73
C ARG A 346 -10.30 -8.48 7.90
N ASN A 347 -11.50 -7.91 8.02
CA ASN A 347 -11.88 -6.95 9.06
C ASN A 347 -12.22 -7.64 10.39
N TRP A 348 -11.36 -8.53 10.89
CA TRP A 348 -11.62 -9.23 12.15
C TRP A 348 -11.21 -8.37 13.35
N PRO A 349 -12.08 -8.25 14.39
CA PRO A 349 -11.81 -7.37 15.54
C PRO A 349 -10.49 -7.67 16.27
N ASN A 350 -10.13 -8.95 16.40
CA ASN A 350 -8.89 -9.37 17.05
C ASN A 350 -7.63 -8.90 16.31
N ILE A 351 -7.66 -8.87 14.97
CA ILE A 351 -6.56 -8.32 14.14
C ILE A 351 -6.52 -6.80 14.29
N GLU A 352 -7.69 -6.15 14.25
CA GLU A 352 -7.83 -4.70 14.37
C GLU A 352 -7.29 -4.16 15.70
N GLU A 353 -7.64 -4.83 16.80
CA GLU A 353 -7.21 -4.51 18.17
C GLU A 353 -5.69 -4.65 18.31
N ARG A 354 -5.12 -5.76 17.84
CA ARG A 354 -3.66 -6.01 17.93
C ARG A 354 -2.86 -5.02 17.12
N LEU A 355 -3.27 -4.78 15.86
CA LEU A 355 -2.60 -3.81 15.00
C LEU A 355 -2.84 -2.36 15.46
N ALA A 356 -3.77 -2.09 16.38
CA ALA A 356 -3.99 -0.75 16.95
C ALA A 356 -2.88 -0.27 17.86
N ASN A 357 -2.11 -1.20 18.42
CA ASN A 357 -1.00 -0.89 19.30
C ASN A 357 0.21 -0.30 18.56
N VAL A 358 0.20 -0.27 17.22
CA VAL A 358 1.25 0.36 16.41
C VAL A 358 0.98 1.86 16.30
N GLY A 359 1.74 2.67 17.06
CA GLY A 359 1.53 4.11 17.19
C GLY A 359 1.56 4.91 15.87
N HIS A 360 2.31 4.45 14.86
CA HIS A 360 2.40 5.06 13.53
C HIS A 360 1.97 4.09 12.42
N ARG A 361 0.74 3.57 12.55
CA ARG A 361 0.10 2.75 11.51
C ARG A 361 -0.64 3.62 10.50
N VAL A 362 -0.61 3.19 9.24
CA VAL A 362 -1.50 3.67 8.19
C VAL A 362 -2.46 2.54 7.84
N ARG A 363 -3.74 2.86 7.66
CA ARG A 363 -4.78 1.90 7.33
C ARG A 363 -5.37 2.29 5.99
N LEU A 364 -5.48 1.32 5.09
CA LEU A 364 -6.17 1.45 3.81
C LEU A 364 -7.32 0.44 3.78
N SER A 365 -8.55 0.94 3.62
CA SER A 365 -9.76 0.12 3.63
C SER A 365 -10.27 -0.11 2.21
N LEU A 366 -10.33 -1.38 1.79
CA LEU A 366 -10.96 -1.80 0.52
C LEU A 366 -12.47 -2.01 0.66
N LYS A 367 -13.05 -1.67 1.81
CA LYS A 367 -14.49 -1.47 1.89
C LYS A 367 -14.80 -0.17 1.14
N LEU A 368 -15.57 -0.25 0.04
CA LEU A 368 -16.52 0.82 -0.26
C LEU A 368 -17.26 1.08 1.05
N ASN A 369 -17.32 2.32 1.55
CA ASN A 369 -17.91 2.68 2.83
C ASN A 369 -19.18 1.85 3.11
N ALA A 370 -19.01 0.72 3.79
CA ALA A 370 -20.07 -0.26 4.06
C ALA A 370 -20.74 0.04 5.40
N ASP A 371 -20.33 1.14 6.03
CA ASP A 371 -20.92 1.65 7.26
C ASP A 371 -22.03 2.67 6.95
N SER A 372 -22.38 2.86 5.66
CA SER A 372 -23.48 3.74 5.27
C SER A 372 -24.38 3.11 4.21
N SER A 373 -25.63 2.85 4.58
CA SER A 373 -26.66 2.50 3.61
C SER A 373 -27.00 3.73 2.78
N VAL A 374 -27.25 3.52 1.49
CA VAL A 374 -27.92 4.53 0.67
C VAL A 374 -29.40 4.47 1.00
N ASN A 375 -29.94 5.55 1.55
CA ASN A 375 -31.32 5.61 2.03
C ASN A 375 -32.29 6.05 0.93
N SER A 376 -31.84 6.87 -0.02
CA SER A 376 -32.66 7.41 -1.08
C SER A 376 -31.83 7.77 -2.30
N VAL A 377 -32.44 7.64 -3.47
CA VAL A 377 -31.86 8.06 -4.76
C VAL A 377 -32.92 8.81 -5.56
N ALA A 378 -32.49 9.83 -6.31
CA ALA A 378 -33.35 10.55 -7.25
C ALA A 378 -32.59 10.82 -8.55
N VAL A 379 -33.36 10.95 -9.64
CA VAL A 379 -32.86 11.31 -10.97
C VAL A 379 -33.31 12.73 -11.27
N SER A 380 -32.44 13.54 -11.87
CA SER A 380 -32.83 14.86 -12.36
C SER A 380 -33.86 14.74 -13.49
N HIS A 381 -34.73 15.73 -13.67
CA HIS A 381 -35.78 15.68 -14.70
C HIS A 381 -35.21 15.74 -16.12
N ASP A 382 -34.03 16.35 -16.29
CA ASP A 382 -33.28 16.33 -17.56
C ASP A 382 -32.52 15.01 -17.80
N SER A 383 -32.56 14.06 -16.85
CA SER A 383 -31.89 12.75 -16.88
C SER A 383 -30.36 12.81 -17.04
N THR A 384 -29.74 13.94 -16.69
CA THR A 384 -28.27 14.09 -16.77
C THR A 384 -27.57 13.72 -15.46
N GLN A 385 -28.27 13.81 -14.33
CA GLN A 385 -27.69 13.64 -13.00
C GLN A 385 -28.48 12.64 -12.15
N LEU A 386 -27.75 11.94 -11.28
CA LEU A 386 -28.30 11.14 -10.20
C LEU A 386 -27.84 11.73 -8.88
N VAL A 387 -28.69 11.65 -7.86
CA VAL A 387 -28.34 12.05 -6.50
C VAL A 387 -28.65 10.92 -5.52
N SER A 388 -27.80 10.73 -4.53
CA SER A 388 -27.97 9.71 -3.49
C SER A 388 -27.79 10.31 -2.10
N ALA A 389 -28.68 9.97 -1.18
CA ALA A 389 -28.60 10.27 0.25
C ALA A 389 -28.16 9.03 1.03
N SER A 390 -27.32 9.23 2.05
CA SER A 390 -26.62 8.15 2.74
C SER A 390 -26.59 8.33 4.27
N ASP A 391 -26.45 7.21 4.98
CA ASP A 391 -26.20 7.16 6.42
C ASP A 391 -24.85 7.78 6.82
N ASP A 392 -23.92 7.95 5.88
CA ASP A 392 -22.64 8.65 6.10
C ASP A 392 -22.80 10.16 6.26
N ARG A 393 -24.05 10.65 6.30
CA ARG A 393 -24.42 12.07 6.47
C ARG A 393 -24.13 12.92 5.23
N THR A 394 -23.81 12.29 4.10
CA THR A 394 -23.52 12.97 2.84
C THR A 394 -24.62 12.78 1.82
N VAL A 395 -24.70 13.74 0.91
CA VAL A 395 -25.42 13.61 -0.36
C VAL A 395 -24.38 13.59 -1.47
N LYS A 396 -24.50 12.66 -2.42
CA LYS A 396 -23.58 12.57 -3.56
C LYS A 396 -24.32 12.78 -4.86
N LEU A 397 -23.73 13.59 -5.74
CA LEU A 397 -24.20 13.86 -7.09
C LEU A 397 -23.35 13.06 -8.08
N TRP A 398 -23.99 12.44 -9.06
CA TRP A 398 -23.35 11.56 -10.03
C TRP A 398 -23.78 11.93 -11.44
N ASP A 399 -22.87 11.78 -12.39
CA ASP A 399 -23.22 11.84 -13.81
C ASP A 399 -23.96 10.56 -14.20
N ALA A 400 -25.18 10.69 -14.73
CA ALA A 400 -26.03 9.55 -15.03
C ALA A 400 -25.50 8.68 -16.19
N ARG A 401 -24.61 9.22 -17.04
CA ARG A 401 -24.07 8.52 -18.22
C ARG A 401 -22.75 7.81 -17.93
N SER A 402 -21.83 8.47 -17.24
CA SER A 402 -20.49 7.94 -16.95
C SER A 402 -20.45 7.17 -15.64
N GLY A 403 -21.36 7.46 -14.70
CA GLY A 403 -21.33 6.91 -13.34
C GLY A 403 -20.26 7.56 -12.44
N GLU A 404 -19.65 8.65 -12.87
CA GLU A 404 -18.67 9.39 -12.06
C GLU A 404 -19.37 10.21 -10.97
N CYS A 405 -18.75 10.27 -9.79
CA CYS A 405 -19.20 11.13 -8.69
C CYS A 405 -18.77 12.58 -8.99
N LEU A 406 -19.73 13.44 -9.29
CA LEU A 406 -19.51 14.86 -9.61
C LEU A 406 -19.22 15.68 -8.36
N SER A 407 -19.92 15.41 -7.25
CA SER A 407 -19.80 16.21 -6.02
C SER A 407 -20.25 15.42 -4.79
N THR A 408 -19.66 15.73 -3.64
CA THR A 408 -20.08 15.23 -2.33
C THR A 408 -20.46 16.43 -1.46
N LEU A 409 -21.74 16.50 -1.11
CA LEU A 409 -22.33 17.58 -0.32
C LEU A 409 -22.30 17.18 1.15
N GLU A 410 -21.51 17.90 1.93
CA GLU A 410 -21.35 17.70 3.36
C GLU A 410 -22.00 18.85 4.13
N GLY A 411 -22.67 18.56 5.24
CA GLY A 411 -23.27 19.59 6.08
C GLY A 411 -24.39 19.14 7.01
N HIS A 412 -24.92 17.92 6.82
CA HIS A 412 -25.84 17.31 7.78
C HIS A 412 -25.07 16.70 8.97
N SER A 413 -25.68 16.75 10.16
CA SER A 413 -25.07 16.23 11.39
C SER A 413 -25.52 14.80 11.76
N SER A 414 -26.47 14.26 11.02
CA SER A 414 -27.01 12.89 11.15
C SER A 414 -27.29 12.28 9.77
N SER A 415 -27.81 11.04 9.72
CA SER A 415 -28.12 10.31 8.48
C SER A 415 -29.01 11.14 7.55
N VAL A 416 -28.76 11.08 6.25
CA VAL A 416 -29.65 11.69 5.26
C VAL A 416 -30.65 10.63 4.81
N ASN A 417 -31.93 10.89 5.05
CA ASN A 417 -33.00 9.90 4.87
C ASN A 417 -33.65 9.99 3.48
N SER A 418 -33.70 11.19 2.90
CA SER A 418 -34.36 11.43 1.61
C SER A 418 -33.67 12.56 0.85
N VAL A 419 -33.69 12.44 -0.48
CA VAL A 419 -33.23 13.48 -1.40
C VAL A 419 -34.18 13.59 -2.60
N ALA A 420 -34.37 14.79 -3.12
CA ALA A 420 -35.15 15.04 -4.33
C ALA A 420 -34.60 16.23 -5.12
N PHE A 421 -34.83 16.23 -6.44
CA PHE A 421 -34.57 17.38 -7.30
C PHE A 421 -35.77 18.33 -7.32
N SER A 422 -35.51 19.62 -7.51
CA SER A 422 -36.51 20.56 -8.00
C SER A 422 -36.95 20.19 -9.42
N HIS A 423 -38.15 20.60 -9.83
CA HIS A 423 -38.67 20.26 -11.15
C HIS A 423 -37.85 20.86 -12.30
N ASP A 424 -37.20 22.01 -12.05
CA ASP A 424 -36.27 22.63 -13.00
C ASP A 424 -34.85 22.01 -12.97
N SER A 425 -34.61 21.00 -12.13
CA SER A 425 -33.31 20.33 -11.94
C SER A 425 -32.16 21.24 -11.48
N THR A 426 -32.44 22.46 -11.03
CA THR A 426 -31.41 23.41 -10.60
C THR A 426 -31.05 23.28 -9.12
N GLN A 427 -31.97 22.72 -8.32
CA GLN A 427 -31.82 22.59 -6.87
C GLN A 427 -32.05 21.16 -6.39
N LEU A 428 -31.48 20.87 -5.24
CA LEU A 428 -31.62 19.63 -4.51
C LEU A 428 -32.16 19.91 -3.12
N VAL A 429 -33.06 19.06 -2.63
CA VAL A 429 -33.49 19.07 -1.23
C VAL A 429 -33.04 17.78 -0.55
N SER A 430 -32.52 17.90 0.67
CA SER A 430 -32.17 16.75 1.51
C SER A 430 -32.83 16.85 2.88
N ALA A 431 -33.38 15.73 3.34
CA ALA A 431 -34.00 15.57 4.66
C ALA A 431 -33.15 14.65 5.53
N SER A 432 -32.91 15.05 6.79
CA SER A 432 -31.99 14.32 7.68
C SER A 432 -32.58 13.98 9.04
N GLY A 433 -32.00 12.94 9.66
CA GLY A 433 -32.19 12.62 11.07
C GLY A 433 -31.67 13.68 12.05
N ASP A 434 -31.08 14.78 11.58
CA ASP A 434 -30.72 15.92 12.43
C ASP A 434 -31.88 16.90 12.68
N GLY A 435 -33.06 16.61 12.10
CA GLY A 435 -34.24 17.48 12.23
C GLY A 435 -34.25 18.66 11.26
N THR A 436 -33.29 18.72 10.33
CA THR A 436 -33.20 19.79 9.33
C THR A 436 -33.51 19.31 7.93
N VAL A 437 -33.97 20.25 7.11
CA VAL A 437 -34.00 20.12 5.65
C VAL A 437 -33.02 21.12 5.07
N LYS A 438 -32.24 20.72 4.06
CA LYS A 438 -31.30 21.60 3.37
C LYS A 438 -31.61 21.66 1.89
N VAL A 439 -31.43 22.84 1.30
CA VAL A 439 -31.49 23.05 -0.14
C VAL A 439 -30.10 23.35 -0.65
N TRP A 440 -29.72 22.71 -1.75
CA TRP A 440 -28.42 22.81 -2.38
C TRP A 440 -28.57 23.22 -3.84
N ASP A 441 -27.58 23.94 -4.36
CA ASP A 441 -27.45 24.17 -5.80
C ASP A 441 -26.93 22.89 -6.47
N ALA A 442 -27.63 22.40 -7.50
CA ALA A 442 -27.27 21.14 -8.16
C ALA A 442 -26.02 21.27 -9.03
N CYS A 443 -25.64 22.48 -9.43
CA CYS A 443 -24.48 22.73 -10.30
C CYS A 443 -23.21 22.98 -9.49
N SER A 444 -23.26 23.80 -8.44
CA SER A 444 -22.11 24.16 -7.60
C SER A 444 -21.95 23.26 -6.39
N GLY A 445 -23.02 22.60 -5.93
CA GLY A 445 -23.04 21.83 -4.69
C GLY A 445 -23.06 22.71 -3.42
N GLU A 446 -23.27 24.01 -3.54
CA GLU A 446 -23.34 24.90 -2.38
C GLU A 446 -24.67 24.76 -1.63
N CYS A 447 -24.62 24.81 -0.29
CA CYS A 447 -25.82 24.83 0.55
C CYS A 447 -26.46 26.21 0.47
N LEU A 448 -27.60 26.32 -0.21
CA LEU A 448 -28.34 27.57 -0.41
C LEU A 448 -29.15 27.94 0.83
N SER A 449 -29.78 26.97 1.49
CA SER A 449 -30.69 27.23 2.61
C SER A 449 -30.77 26.05 3.57
N MET A 450 -31.03 26.35 4.85
CA MET A 450 -31.24 25.38 5.91
C MET A 450 -32.54 25.71 6.63
N PHE A 451 -33.43 24.74 6.71
CA PHE A 451 -34.76 24.85 7.29
C PHE A 451 -34.76 24.12 8.63
N GLU A 452 -34.76 24.88 9.71
CA GLU A 452 -34.82 24.38 11.08
C GLU A 452 -36.24 24.55 11.63
N GLY A 453 -36.76 23.54 12.34
CA GLY A 453 -38.06 23.64 13.00
C GLY A 453 -38.76 22.32 13.31
N HIS A 454 -38.31 21.21 12.73
CA HIS A 454 -38.73 19.88 13.17
C HIS A 454 -38.02 19.50 14.48
N ARG A 455 -38.73 18.76 15.34
CA ARG A 455 -38.22 18.39 16.68
C ARG A 455 -37.57 17.01 16.74
N ASN A 456 -37.68 16.25 15.66
CA ASN A 456 -37.21 14.88 15.54
C ASN A 456 -36.84 14.60 14.06
N PHE A 457 -36.51 13.35 13.73
CA PHE A 457 -36.00 12.97 12.42
C PHE A 457 -36.93 13.40 11.28
N VAL A 458 -36.37 13.97 10.22
CA VAL A 458 -37.10 14.24 8.99
C VAL A 458 -36.90 13.05 8.06
N TYR A 459 -37.99 12.39 7.68
CA TYR A 459 -37.93 11.18 6.86
C TYR A 459 -37.98 11.47 5.37
N SER A 460 -38.73 12.49 4.96
CA SER A 460 -38.93 12.81 3.55
C SER A 460 -39.10 14.31 3.34
N ALA A 461 -38.61 14.80 2.21
CA ALA A 461 -38.86 16.15 1.73
C ALA A 461 -39.05 16.15 0.21
N ALA A 462 -39.91 17.03 -0.28
CA ALA A 462 -40.22 17.16 -1.70
C ALA A 462 -40.45 18.63 -2.09
N PHE A 463 -40.08 18.97 -3.32
CA PHE A 463 -40.45 20.25 -3.95
C PHE A 463 -41.87 20.19 -4.52
N SER A 464 -42.53 21.34 -4.51
CA SER A 464 -43.68 21.59 -5.37
C SER A 464 -43.29 21.55 -6.84
N TYR A 465 -44.25 21.32 -7.72
CA TYR A 465 -44.08 21.31 -9.16
C TYR A 465 -43.54 22.65 -9.68
N ASP A 466 -44.02 23.77 -9.12
CA ASP A 466 -43.49 25.10 -9.43
C ASP A 466 -42.14 25.43 -8.75
N SER A 467 -41.61 24.52 -7.93
CA SER A 467 -40.36 24.67 -7.17
C SER A 467 -40.32 25.88 -6.23
N THR A 468 -41.46 26.48 -5.90
CA THR A 468 -41.55 27.62 -4.96
C THR A 468 -41.74 27.19 -3.51
N GLN A 469 -42.24 25.98 -3.29
CA GLN A 469 -42.52 25.43 -1.97
C GLN A 469 -41.79 24.11 -1.74
N LEU A 470 -41.59 23.82 -0.46
CA LEU A 470 -41.06 22.56 0.03
C LEU A 470 -42.01 21.98 1.06
N ALA A 471 -42.22 20.67 1.03
CA ALA A 471 -42.91 19.95 2.09
C ALA A 471 -41.94 18.98 2.76
N SER A 472 -41.98 18.89 4.09
CA SER A 472 -41.19 17.96 4.87
C SER A 472 -42.02 17.21 5.89
N ALA A 473 -41.74 15.91 6.04
CA ALA A 473 -42.42 14.99 6.93
C ALA A 473 -41.46 14.48 8.01
N SER A 474 -41.89 14.53 9.28
CA SER A 474 -41.04 14.18 10.42
C SER A 474 -41.69 13.18 11.38
N ASP A 475 -40.82 12.47 12.12
CA ASP A 475 -41.16 11.64 13.27
C ASP A 475 -41.80 12.43 14.43
N ASP A 476 -41.74 13.77 14.40
CA ASP A 476 -42.47 14.61 15.37
C ASP A 476 -44.00 14.63 15.13
N GLY A 477 -44.49 13.89 14.13
CA GLY A 477 -45.90 13.78 13.78
C GLY A 477 -46.43 15.01 13.05
N THR A 478 -45.56 15.84 12.47
CA THR A 478 -45.93 17.02 11.70
C THR A 478 -45.43 16.98 10.26
N VAL A 479 -46.21 17.58 9.39
CA VAL A 479 -45.79 17.99 8.04
C VAL A 479 -45.64 19.50 8.04
N LYS A 480 -44.51 20.00 7.57
CA LYS A 480 -44.27 21.43 7.39
C LYS A 480 -44.20 21.77 5.91
N VAL A 481 -44.81 22.89 5.56
CA VAL A 481 -44.70 23.50 4.24
C VAL A 481 -43.89 24.78 4.38
N TRP A 482 -42.87 24.93 3.54
CA TRP A 482 -41.89 26.01 3.57
C TRP A 482 -41.90 26.76 2.25
N ASP A 483 -41.58 28.04 2.30
CA ASP A 483 -41.18 28.80 1.11
C ASP A 483 -39.73 28.44 0.77
N ALA A 484 -39.50 27.91 -0.42
CA ALA A 484 -38.20 27.38 -0.83
C ALA A 484 -37.12 28.46 -0.96
N ARG A 485 -37.50 29.74 -1.12
CA ARG A 485 -36.55 30.86 -1.29
C ARG A 485 -36.22 31.55 0.02
N SER A 486 -37.24 31.80 0.85
CA SER A 486 -37.07 32.58 2.08
C SER A 486 -36.68 31.73 3.28
N GLY A 487 -36.95 30.42 3.26
CA GLY A 487 -36.77 29.58 4.43
C GLY A 487 -37.96 29.57 5.40
N GLU A 488 -38.98 30.40 5.16
CA GLU A 488 -40.07 30.59 6.11
C GLU A 488 -41.04 29.40 6.13
N CYS A 489 -41.40 28.95 7.33
CA CYS A 489 -42.41 27.91 7.54
C CYS A 489 -43.81 28.50 7.31
N LEU A 490 -44.39 28.25 6.14
CA LEU A 490 -45.73 28.72 5.75
C LEU A 490 -46.84 28.03 6.52
N SER A 491 -46.70 26.72 6.77
CA SER A 491 -47.73 25.94 7.47
C SER A 491 -47.14 24.76 8.24
N THR A 492 -47.81 24.37 9.32
CA THR A 492 -47.49 23.16 10.10
C THR A 492 -48.78 22.37 10.33
N ILE A 493 -48.83 21.17 9.77
CA ILE A 493 -49.97 20.26 9.80
C ILE A 493 -49.63 19.12 10.75
N LYS A 494 -50.52 18.85 11.72
CA LYS A 494 -50.35 17.72 12.65
C LYS A 494 -51.05 16.50 12.06
N VAL A 495 -50.32 15.38 11.98
CA VAL A 495 -50.79 14.15 11.36
C VAL A 495 -50.85 12.97 12.35
N GLU A 496 -50.48 13.21 13.62
CA GLU A 496 -50.49 12.28 14.78
C GLU A 496 -49.72 10.96 14.60
N LYS A 497 -49.22 10.69 13.40
CA LYS A 497 -48.40 9.54 13.02
C LYS A 497 -47.19 10.00 12.20
N PRO A 498 -46.04 9.31 12.32
CA PRO A 498 -44.87 9.60 11.51
C PRO A 498 -45.13 9.20 10.05
N LEU A 499 -44.83 10.12 9.14
CA LEU A 499 -44.91 9.88 7.70
C LEU A 499 -43.51 9.63 7.14
N ARG A 500 -43.38 8.61 6.29
CA ARG A 500 -42.12 8.18 5.66
C ARG A 500 -41.99 8.70 4.23
N SER A 501 -43.09 9.01 3.56
CA SER A 501 -43.10 9.53 2.19
C SER A 501 -44.02 10.74 2.06
N ILE A 502 -43.55 11.74 1.31
CA ILE A 502 -44.34 12.91 0.92
C ILE A 502 -44.02 13.29 -0.54
N SER A 503 -45.04 13.67 -1.29
CA SER A 503 -44.88 14.24 -2.64
C SER A 503 -46.02 15.20 -2.96
N PHE A 504 -45.73 16.26 -3.70
CA PHE A 504 -46.77 17.15 -4.22
C PHE A 504 -47.50 16.49 -5.40
N ASP A 505 -48.78 16.80 -5.53
CA ASP A 505 -49.50 16.54 -6.77
C ASP A 505 -49.11 17.55 -7.85
N SER A 506 -49.45 17.27 -9.11
CA SER A 506 -49.12 18.17 -10.23
C SER A 506 -49.82 19.54 -10.18
N SER A 507 -50.73 19.75 -9.22
CA SER A 507 -51.46 21.00 -9.05
C SER A 507 -50.95 21.85 -7.88
N ASP A 508 -49.97 21.36 -7.12
CA ASP A 508 -49.41 21.97 -5.91
C ASP A 508 -50.45 22.27 -4.82
N ARG A 509 -51.60 21.59 -4.84
CA ARG A 509 -52.70 21.79 -3.90
C ARG A 509 -52.86 20.65 -2.92
N CYS A 510 -52.24 19.51 -3.20
CA CYS A 510 -52.36 18.31 -2.41
C CYS A 510 -50.99 17.66 -2.19
N LEU A 511 -50.81 17.07 -1.02
CA LEU A 511 -49.66 16.25 -0.67
C LEU A 511 -50.09 14.80 -0.59
N HIS A 512 -49.46 13.94 -1.38
CA HIS A 512 -49.60 12.50 -1.28
C HIS A 512 -48.66 11.98 -0.17
N THR A 513 -49.24 11.25 0.78
CA THR A 513 -48.52 10.70 1.93
C THR A 513 -48.87 9.22 2.12
N ASP A 514 -48.14 8.51 2.98
CA ASP A 514 -48.37 7.10 3.28
C ASP A 514 -49.76 6.79 3.87
N ILE A 515 -50.45 7.81 4.37
CA ILE A 515 -51.76 7.67 5.02
C ILE A 515 -52.91 8.27 4.18
N GLY A 516 -52.63 8.74 2.96
CA GLY A 516 -53.60 9.37 2.08
C GLY A 516 -53.21 10.78 1.63
N VAL A 517 -54.18 11.50 1.07
CA VAL A 517 -53.98 12.83 0.47
C VAL A 517 -54.29 13.92 1.49
N ILE A 518 -53.36 14.87 1.67
CA ILE A 518 -53.54 16.05 2.50
C ILE A 518 -53.74 17.26 1.60
N ASN A 519 -54.90 17.92 1.68
CA ASN A 519 -55.15 19.15 0.93
C ASN A 519 -54.51 20.35 1.64
N ILE A 520 -53.57 21.01 0.98
CA ILE A 520 -52.85 22.18 1.50
C ILE A 520 -53.47 23.52 1.08
N SER A 521 -54.34 23.52 0.07
CA SER A 521 -55.04 24.72 -0.42
C SER A 521 -56.21 25.20 0.46
N ALA A 522 -56.65 24.37 1.42
CA ALA A 522 -57.75 24.69 2.34
C ALA A 522 -57.30 25.33 3.67
N LEU A 523 -55.99 25.55 3.87
CA LEU A 523 -55.46 26.11 5.11
C LEU A 523 -55.39 27.64 5.00
N PRO A 524 -56.02 28.40 5.92
CA PRO A 524 -55.96 29.86 5.87
C PRO A 524 -54.52 30.32 6.11
N ILE A 525 -54.01 31.13 5.18
CA ILE A 525 -52.77 31.88 5.33
C ILE A 525 -52.94 32.77 6.57
N LEU A 526 -52.36 32.39 7.71
CA LEU A 526 -52.29 33.26 8.88
C LEU A 526 -51.24 34.33 8.61
N THR A 527 -51.67 35.46 8.05
CA THR A 527 -50.88 36.70 8.06
C THR A 527 -50.58 37.10 9.51
N PRO A 528 -49.34 37.48 9.86
CA PRO A 528 -48.94 37.80 11.23
C PRO A 528 -49.45 39.18 11.63
N ALA A 529 -50.75 39.28 11.96
CA ALA A 529 -51.33 40.46 12.57
C ALA A 529 -52.51 40.05 13.47
N LEU A 530 -52.22 39.48 14.64
CA LEU A 530 -52.87 39.82 15.91
C LEU A 530 -52.20 39.04 17.05
N ILE A 531 -51.42 39.76 17.86
CA ILE A 531 -51.01 39.30 19.19
C ILE A 531 -52.27 39.33 20.07
N GLY A 532 -52.66 38.17 20.59
CA GLY A 532 -53.54 38.08 21.75
C GLY A 532 -54.96 37.59 21.49
N ALA A 533 -55.12 36.29 21.19
CA ALA A 533 -56.24 35.48 21.68
C ALA A 533 -55.97 34.00 21.37
N LYS A 534 -56.12 33.11 22.36
CA LYS A 534 -56.22 31.67 22.13
C LYS A 534 -57.47 31.38 21.28
N PRO A 535 -57.39 30.44 20.32
CA PRO A 535 -58.54 29.62 19.98
C PRO A 535 -58.26 28.15 20.29
N GLN A 536 -59.06 27.58 21.19
CA GLN A 536 -59.39 26.16 21.20
C GLN A 536 -60.39 25.91 20.08
N ILE A 537 -59.97 25.33 18.95
CA ILE A 537 -60.84 24.56 18.06
C ILE A 537 -59.99 23.41 17.48
N PRO A 538 -60.40 22.13 17.61
CA PRO A 538 -59.75 21.05 16.88
C PRO A 538 -60.17 21.13 15.41
N LEU A 539 -59.19 21.24 14.51
CA LEU A 539 -59.41 21.10 13.06
C LEU A 539 -59.47 19.60 12.74
N GLU A 540 -60.68 19.06 12.60
CA GLU A 540 -60.89 17.76 11.94
C GLU A 540 -60.55 17.90 10.45
N LEU A 541 -59.51 17.20 9.99
CA LEU A 541 -59.18 17.06 8.58
C LEU A 541 -59.88 15.81 8.02
N LEU A 542 -60.65 16.01 6.96
CA LEU A 542 -61.23 14.93 6.15
C LEU A 542 -60.12 14.21 5.39
N ILE A 543 -59.68 13.06 5.91
CA ILE A 543 -58.95 12.06 5.13
C ILE A 543 -59.97 11.50 4.14
N ILE A 544 -59.87 11.86 2.87
CA ILE A 544 -60.68 11.25 1.81
C ILE A 544 -60.05 9.88 1.51
N ASN A 545 -60.75 8.81 1.87
CA ASN A 545 -60.41 7.42 1.58
C ASN A 545 -60.48 7.09 0.09
#